data_AF-A0A359F3R1-F1
#
_entry.id   AF-A0A359F3R1-F1
#
_cell.length_a   1.000
_cell.length_b   1.000
_cell.length_c   1.000
_cell.angle_alpha   90.00
_cell.angle_beta   90.00
_cell.angle_gamma   90.00
#
_symmetry.space_group_name_H-M   'P 1'
#
loop_
_entity.id
_entity.type
_entity.pdbx_description
1 polymer ?
#
loop_
_entity_poly.entity_id
_entity_poly.type
_entity_poly.pdbx_seq_one_letter_code
_entity_poly.pdbx_strand_id
1 'polypeptide(L)'
;MWLSHHWPDQHVRCIHRGQLVVCRRCAVLYPTAVATAVIASIAAWPALDGSGSVVALVISAVLVLPTVIEWVGEHNRGWGYEPRRQAVLSVPCGIACGLMLTLLWRDMADPTPWAFGGVVGLLCGLSALWGLRSKFGDPHWEKRFEAAEQQRLSALRELALGPTSRDELPGE
;
A
#
# COMPACT_ATOMS: atom_id res chain seq x y z
N MET A 1 3.20 -10.82 -9.52
CA MET A 1 3.23 -9.49 -8.87
C MET A 1 1.85 -9.00 -8.39
N TRP A 2 0.84 -9.86 -8.18
CA TRP A 2 -0.52 -9.35 -7.86
C TRP A 2 -0.71 -8.92 -6.40
N LEU A 3 0.11 -9.44 -5.46
CA LEU A 3 -0.04 -9.18 -4.02
C LEU A 3 1.06 -8.28 -3.42
N SER A 4 2.21 -8.19 -4.07
CA SER A 4 3.28 -7.24 -3.75
C SER A 4 3.65 -6.46 -5.01
N HIS A 5 3.24 -5.19 -5.08
CA HIS A 5 3.73 -4.25 -6.10
C HIS A 5 5.10 -3.64 -5.72
N HIS A 6 5.75 -4.23 -4.71
CA HIS A 6 6.99 -3.75 -4.13
C HIS A 6 8.15 -4.57 -4.69
N TRP A 7 9.21 -3.86 -5.06
CA TRP A 7 10.50 -4.44 -5.39
C TRP A 7 11.10 -5.17 -4.16
N PRO A 8 12.03 -6.13 -4.35
CA PRO A 8 12.61 -6.92 -3.25
C PRO A 8 13.29 -6.10 -2.14
N ASP A 9 13.79 -4.91 -2.45
CA ASP A 9 14.33 -3.91 -1.52
C ASP A 9 13.24 -3.29 -0.62
N GLN A 10 11.98 -3.34 -1.05
CA GLN A 10 10.83 -2.74 -0.37
C GLN A 10 9.92 -3.78 0.31
N HIS A 11 10.34 -5.03 0.36
CA HIS A 11 9.60 -6.12 1.02
C HIS A 11 9.48 -5.93 2.53
N VAL A 12 10.26 -5.03 3.14
CA VAL A 12 10.05 -4.58 4.52
C VAL A 12 8.62 -4.08 4.75
N ARG A 13 7.90 -3.64 3.70
CA ARG A 13 6.51 -3.18 3.73
C ARG A 13 5.46 -4.29 3.50
N CYS A 14 5.92 -5.52 3.30
CA CYS A 14 5.08 -6.69 3.02
C CYS A 14 5.00 -7.65 4.22
N ILE A 15 3.91 -8.42 4.27
CA ILE A 15 3.73 -9.59 5.12
C ILE A 15 4.24 -10.80 4.33
N HIS A 16 5.10 -11.59 4.95
CA HIS A 16 5.60 -12.85 4.40
C HIS A 16 4.88 -14.02 5.07
N ARG A 17 4.26 -14.90 4.28
CA ARG A 17 3.68 -16.16 4.76
C ARG A 17 4.10 -17.28 3.81
N GLY A 18 5.22 -17.93 4.13
CA GLY A 18 5.90 -18.86 3.22
C GLY A 18 6.36 -18.12 1.96
N GLN A 19 5.97 -18.62 0.78
CA GLN A 19 6.26 -18.01 -0.52
C GLN A 19 5.34 -16.83 -0.86
N LEU A 20 4.33 -16.54 -0.04
CA LEU A 20 3.39 -15.44 -0.28
C LEU A 20 3.94 -14.13 0.29
N VAL A 21 4.08 -13.14 -0.58
CA VAL A 21 4.44 -11.76 -0.23
C VAL A 21 3.25 -10.86 -0.52
N VAL A 22 2.67 -10.28 0.53
CA VAL A 22 1.47 -9.43 0.43
C VAL A 22 1.76 -8.07 1.03
N CYS A 23 1.49 -6.98 0.30
CA CYS A 23 1.63 -5.63 0.85
C CYS A 23 0.70 -5.45 2.07
N ARG A 24 1.21 -4.90 3.19
CA ARG A 24 0.42 -4.67 4.41
C ARG A 24 -0.83 -3.82 4.15
N ARG A 25 -0.70 -2.79 3.30
CA ARG A 25 -1.83 -1.96 2.87
C ARG A 25 -2.90 -2.80 2.19
N CYS A 26 -2.53 -3.67 1.25
CA CYS A 26 -3.49 -4.54 0.54
C CYS A 26 -4.14 -5.56 1.47
N ALA A 27 -3.36 -6.11 2.42
CA ALA A 27 -3.86 -7.05 3.42
C ALA A 27 -4.94 -6.46 4.33
N VAL A 28 -4.96 -5.14 4.50
CA VAL A 28 -6.03 -4.42 5.25
C VAL A 28 -7.12 -3.91 4.31
N LEU A 29 -6.73 -3.27 3.20
CA LEU A 29 -7.62 -2.59 2.28
C LEU A 29 -8.62 -3.55 1.64
N TYR A 30 -8.17 -4.68 1.08
CA TYR A 30 -9.07 -5.58 0.36
C TYR A 30 -10.12 -6.24 1.28
N PRO A 31 -9.76 -6.82 2.44
CA PRO A 31 -10.78 -7.36 3.34
C PRO A 31 -11.76 -6.28 3.82
N THR A 32 -11.26 -5.08 4.12
CA THR A 32 -12.10 -3.96 4.56
C THR A 32 -13.06 -3.52 3.45
N ALA A 33 -12.60 -3.42 2.21
CA ALA A 33 -13.42 -3.05 1.07
C ALA A 33 -14.52 -4.08 0.79
N VAL A 34 -14.17 -5.37 0.77
CA VAL A 34 -15.15 -6.45 0.58
C VAL A 34 -16.17 -6.47 1.72
N ALA A 35 -15.72 -6.40 2.98
CA ALA A 35 -16.62 -6.39 4.13
C ALA A 35 -17.57 -5.19 4.08
N THR A 36 -17.05 -3.99 3.77
CA THR A 36 -17.86 -2.79 3.62
C THR A 36 -18.89 -2.95 2.51
N ALA A 37 -18.49 -3.49 1.36
CA ALA A 37 -19.39 -3.66 0.22
C ALA A 37 -20.54 -4.63 0.53
N VAL A 38 -20.23 -5.74 1.20
CA VAL A 38 -21.22 -6.72 1.67
C VAL A 38 -22.17 -6.08 2.68
N ILE A 39 -21.65 -5.39 3.69
CA ILE A 39 -22.47 -4.73 4.72
C ILE A 39 -23.38 -3.66 4.09
N ALA A 40 -22.84 -2.81 3.20
CA ALA A 40 -23.61 -1.75 2.54
C ALA A 40 -24.72 -2.32 1.64
N SER A 41 -24.45 -3.44 0.96
CA SER A 41 -25.44 -4.15 0.13
C SER A 41 -26.57 -4.74 0.98
N ILE A 42 -26.23 -5.41 2.09
CA ILE A 42 -27.22 -6.01 3.01
C ILE A 42 -28.06 -4.94 3.70
N ALA A 43 -27.43 -3.84 4.13
CA ALA A 43 -28.10 -2.75 4.83
C ALA A 43 -28.99 -1.88 3.92
N ALA A 44 -29.11 -2.22 2.63
CA ALA A 44 -29.83 -1.45 1.62
C ALA A 44 -29.45 0.05 1.68
N TRP A 45 -28.14 0.33 1.79
CA TRP A 45 -27.65 1.69 2.02
C TRP A 45 -28.23 2.68 1.00
N PRO A 46 -28.61 3.92 1.39
CA PRO A 46 -29.33 4.88 0.53
C PRO A 46 -28.62 5.25 -0.78
N ALA A 47 -27.34 4.89 -0.95
CA ALA A 47 -26.66 5.00 -2.24
C ALA A 47 -27.23 4.10 -3.34
N LEU A 48 -28.10 3.14 -2.99
CA LEU A 48 -28.62 2.14 -3.91
C LEU A 48 -29.88 2.57 -4.67
N ASP A 49 -30.59 3.63 -4.22
CA ASP A 49 -31.84 4.11 -4.82
C ASP A 49 -31.67 5.21 -5.89
N GLY A 50 -30.43 5.61 -6.19
CA GLY A 50 -30.07 6.59 -7.21
C GLY A 50 -29.75 8.00 -6.68
N SER A 51 -30.22 8.37 -5.48
CA SER A 51 -29.93 9.67 -4.87
C SER A 51 -28.63 9.68 -4.05
N GLY A 52 -28.23 8.54 -3.50
CA GLY A 52 -27.05 8.48 -2.62
C GLY A 52 -25.71 8.18 -3.32
N SER A 53 -25.63 8.13 -4.66
CA SER A 53 -24.35 7.97 -5.38
C SER A 53 -23.41 9.14 -5.12
N VAL A 54 -23.94 10.38 -5.13
CA VAL A 54 -23.19 11.60 -4.78
C VAL A 54 -22.75 11.56 -3.31
N VAL A 55 -23.62 11.10 -2.41
CA VAL A 55 -23.29 10.97 -0.99
C VAL A 55 -22.17 9.95 -0.79
N ALA A 56 -22.26 8.78 -1.43
CA ALA A 56 -21.23 7.76 -1.39
C ALA A 56 -19.91 8.28 -1.96
N LEU A 57 -19.94 9.05 -3.05
CA LEU A 57 -18.76 9.68 -3.64
C LEU A 57 -18.11 10.67 -2.66
N VAL A 58 -18.88 11.57 -2.05
CA VAL A 58 -18.35 12.56 -1.09
C VAL A 58 -17.75 11.87 0.14
N ILE A 59 -18.46 10.89 0.72
CA ILE A 59 -17.96 10.11 1.86
C ILE A 59 -16.65 9.40 1.47
N SER A 60 -16.62 8.74 0.31
CA SER A 60 -15.44 8.02 -0.16
C SER A 60 -14.27 8.96 -0.46
N ALA A 61 -14.55 10.14 -1.03
CA ALA A 61 -13.55 11.17 -1.28
C ALA A 61 -12.92 11.66 0.02
N VAL A 62 -13.69 11.84 1.10
CA VAL A 62 -13.14 12.22 2.41
C VAL A 62 -12.34 11.07 3.03
N LEU A 63 -12.89 9.86 3.01
CA LEU A 63 -12.28 8.68 3.64
C LEU A 63 -10.97 8.25 2.98
N VAL A 64 -10.76 8.55 1.68
CA VAL A 64 -9.50 8.21 0.99
C VAL A 64 -8.37 9.21 1.28
N LEU A 65 -8.69 10.44 1.72
CA LEU A 65 -7.69 11.50 1.93
C LEU A 65 -6.54 11.10 2.85
N PRO A 66 -6.76 10.47 4.02
CA PRO A 66 -5.65 10.11 4.91
C PRO A 66 -4.62 9.19 4.23
N THR A 67 -5.08 8.25 3.42
CA THR A 67 -4.22 7.32 2.66
C THR A 67 -3.47 8.03 1.54
N VAL A 68 -4.12 8.96 0.84
CA VAL A 68 -3.47 9.77 -0.21
C VAL A 68 -2.42 10.69 0.40
N ILE A 69 -2.73 11.36 1.52
CA ILE A 69 -1.80 12.22 2.25
C ILE A 69 -0.57 11.41 2.71
N GLU A 70 -0.79 10.23 3.30
CA GLU A 70 0.31 9.35 3.70
C GLU A 70 1.14 8.91 2.48
N TRP A 71 0.49 8.47 1.40
CA TRP A 71 1.18 8.03 0.18
C TRP A 71 2.09 9.12 -0.38
N VAL A 72 1.56 10.34 -0.50
CA VAL A 72 2.31 11.51 -0.98
C VAL A 72 3.42 11.86 0.01
N GLY A 73 3.16 11.78 1.31
CA GLY A 73 4.14 12.02 2.36
C GLY A 73 5.34 11.08 2.28
N GLU A 74 5.08 9.78 2.12
CA GLU A 74 6.13 8.75 2.01
C GLU A 74 6.90 8.81 0.68
N HIS A 75 6.26 9.20 -0.42
CA HIS A 75 6.93 9.27 -1.73
C HIS A 75 7.67 10.59 -1.97
N ASN A 76 7.14 11.71 -1.47
CA ASN A 76 7.61 13.05 -1.86
C ASN A 76 8.09 13.93 -0.70
N ARG A 77 7.74 13.62 0.57
CA ARG A 77 8.00 14.49 1.72
C ARG A 77 8.81 13.84 2.85
N GLY A 78 9.49 12.74 2.54
CA GLY A 78 10.45 12.11 3.46
C GLY A 78 9.82 11.44 4.68
N TRP A 79 8.52 11.12 4.65
CA TRP A 79 7.92 10.36 5.75
C TRP A 79 8.49 8.94 5.75
N GLY A 80 9.18 8.59 6.84
CA GLY A 80 9.71 7.24 7.03
C GLY A 80 8.58 6.22 7.12
N TYR A 81 8.82 5.00 6.61
CA TYR A 81 7.84 3.92 6.65
C TYR A 81 7.49 3.55 8.10
N GLU A 82 6.19 3.50 8.42
CA GLU A 82 5.68 3.03 9.72
C GLU A 82 4.54 2.02 9.51
N PRO A 83 4.72 0.73 9.88
CA PRO A 83 3.74 -0.32 9.60
C PRO A 83 2.36 -0.06 10.21
N ARG A 84 2.31 0.48 11.44
CA ARG A 84 1.04 0.72 12.15
C ARG A 84 0.24 1.82 11.49
N ARG A 85 0.90 2.92 11.13
CA ARG A 85 0.28 4.03 10.41
C ARG A 85 -0.28 3.56 9.07
N GLN A 86 0.50 2.81 8.30
CA GLN A 86 0.05 2.28 7.02
C GLN A 86 -1.19 1.41 7.19
N ALA A 87 -1.22 0.51 8.17
CA ALA A 87 -2.38 -0.34 8.44
C ALA A 87 -3.62 0.47 8.84
N VAL A 88 -3.49 1.39 9.80
CA VAL A 88 -4.62 2.20 10.30
C VAL A 88 -5.20 3.07 9.19
N LEU A 89 -4.36 3.76 8.42
CA LEU A 89 -4.82 4.62 7.34
C LEU A 89 -5.42 3.82 6.16
N SER A 90 -5.05 2.55 6.00
CA SER A 90 -5.65 1.68 4.97
C SER A 90 -7.12 1.35 5.24
N VAL A 91 -7.57 1.39 6.50
CA VAL A 91 -8.96 1.09 6.87
C VAL A 91 -9.97 2.06 6.24
N PRO A 92 -9.89 3.38 6.43
CA PRO A 92 -10.86 4.31 5.83
C PRO A 92 -10.81 4.28 4.29
N CYS A 93 -9.63 4.08 3.69
CA CYS A 93 -9.53 3.86 2.25
C CYS A 93 -10.21 2.56 1.80
N GLY A 94 -10.09 1.48 2.57
CA GLY A 94 -10.83 0.24 2.34
C GLY A 94 -12.35 0.48 2.37
N ILE A 95 -12.85 1.24 3.35
CA ILE A 95 -14.27 1.61 3.42
C ILE A 95 -14.70 2.40 2.17
N ALA A 96 -13.93 3.42 1.78
CA ALA A 96 -14.19 4.19 0.56
C ALA A 96 -14.26 3.29 -0.69
N CYS A 97 -13.28 2.39 -0.86
CA CYS A 97 -13.27 1.43 -1.96
C CYS A 97 -14.46 0.45 -1.89
N GLY A 98 -14.90 0.03 -0.71
CA GLY A 98 -16.04 -0.84 -0.54
C GLY A 98 -17.38 -0.18 -0.92
N LEU A 99 -17.55 1.10 -0.59
CA LEU A 99 -18.71 1.87 -1.04
C LEU A 99 -18.74 1.97 -2.58
N MET A 100 -17.59 2.23 -3.21
CA MET A 100 -17.50 2.27 -4.68
C MET A 100 -17.69 0.89 -5.31
N LEU A 101 -17.19 -0.18 -4.68
CA LEU A 101 -17.40 -1.56 -5.12
C LEU A 101 -18.88 -1.95 -5.07
N THR A 102 -19.63 -1.45 -4.08
CA THR A 102 -21.07 -1.66 -3.97
C THR A 102 -21.82 -1.07 -5.18
N LEU A 103 -21.47 0.16 -5.57
CA LEU A 103 -22.05 0.79 -6.76
C LEU A 103 -21.69 0.01 -8.03
N LEU A 104 -20.44 -0.44 -8.14
CA LEU A 104 -19.96 -1.22 -9.28
C LEU A 104 -20.65 -2.58 -9.40
N TRP A 105 -20.88 -3.28 -8.28
CA TRP A 105 -21.63 -4.56 -8.26
C TRP A 105 -23.07 -4.41 -8.70
N ARG A 106 -23.69 -3.25 -8.45
CA ARG A 106 -25.06 -2.95 -8.86
C ARG A 106 -25.14 -2.65 -10.35
N ASP A 107 -24.29 -1.73 -10.81
CA ASP A 107 -24.27 -1.29 -12.20
C ASP A 107 -22.82 -1.02 -12.63
N MET A 108 -22.29 -1.91 -13.48
CA MET A 108 -20.96 -1.78 -14.04
C MET A 108 -20.79 -0.56 -14.95
N ALA A 109 -21.90 -0.02 -15.47
CA ALA A 109 -21.92 1.18 -16.30
C ALA A 109 -21.95 2.48 -15.50
N ASP A 110 -22.14 2.43 -14.16
CA ASP A 110 -22.09 3.61 -13.31
C ASP A 110 -20.70 4.26 -13.39
N PRO A 111 -20.58 5.52 -13.82
CA PRO A 111 -19.28 6.18 -13.98
C PRO A 111 -18.64 6.55 -12.64
N THR A 112 -19.39 6.54 -11.52
CA THR A 112 -18.94 7.05 -10.21
C THR A 112 -17.72 6.29 -9.66
N PRO A 113 -17.71 4.95 -9.60
CA PRO A 113 -16.55 4.20 -9.11
C PRO A 113 -15.32 4.41 -10.00
N TRP A 114 -15.53 4.50 -11.31
CA TRP A 114 -14.46 4.72 -12.28
C TRP A 114 -13.86 6.11 -12.19
N ALA A 115 -14.70 7.14 -12.05
CA ALA A 115 -14.26 8.53 -11.85
C ALA A 115 -13.48 8.67 -10.53
N PHE A 116 -14.01 8.10 -9.44
CA PHE A 116 -13.32 8.07 -8.15
C PHE A 116 -11.95 7.39 -8.25
N GLY A 117 -11.92 6.16 -8.79
CA GLY A 117 -10.69 5.39 -8.96
C GLY A 117 -9.69 6.09 -9.89
N GLY A 118 -10.18 6.72 -10.95
CA GLY A 118 -9.38 7.50 -11.89
C GLY A 118 -8.71 8.71 -11.23
N VAL A 119 -9.45 9.51 -10.46
CA VAL A 119 -8.90 10.68 -9.76
C VAL A 119 -7.88 10.26 -8.70
N VAL A 120 -8.24 9.30 -7.84
CA VAL A 120 -7.34 8.81 -6.78
C VAL A 120 -6.08 8.18 -7.38
N GLY A 121 -6.25 7.35 -8.42
CA GLY A 121 -5.16 6.72 -9.15
C GLY A 121 -4.24 7.74 -9.82
N LEU A 122 -4.79 8.78 -10.45
CA LEU A 122 -4.03 9.87 -11.05
C LEU A 122 -3.21 10.62 -9.99
N LEU A 123 -3.80 11.00 -8.87
CA LEU A 123 -3.10 11.70 -7.78
C LEU A 123 -1.93 10.86 -7.23
N CYS A 124 -2.17 9.58 -6.96
CA CYS A 124 -1.14 8.67 -6.45
C CYS A 124 -0.04 8.41 -7.49
N GLY A 125 -0.43 8.24 -8.75
CA GLY A 125 0.48 8.01 -9.88
C GLY A 125 1.38 9.21 -10.16
N LEU A 126 0.82 10.43 -10.19
CA LEU A 126 1.60 11.67 -10.34
C LEU A 126 2.58 11.85 -9.17
N SER A 127 2.16 11.53 -7.94
CA SER A 127 3.05 11.56 -6.79
C SER A 127 4.20 10.56 -6.92
N ALA A 128 3.93 9.33 -7.36
CA ALA A 128 4.96 8.33 -7.58
C ALA A 128 5.93 8.74 -8.70
N LEU A 129 5.42 9.26 -9.82
CA LEU A 129 6.23 9.77 -10.93
C LEU A 129 7.15 10.93 -10.50
N TRP A 130 6.63 11.84 -9.67
CA TRP A 130 7.44 12.92 -9.09
C TRP A 130 8.58 12.35 -8.23
N GLY A 131 8.26 11.40 -7.34
CA GLY A 131 9.25 10.72 -6.51
C GLY A 131 10.32 10.01 -7.34
N LEU A 132 9.93 9.30 -8.40
CA LEU A 132 10.87 8.65 -9.33
C LEU A 132 11.75 9.66 -10.05
N ARG A 133 11.18 10.77 -10.56
CA ARG A 133 11.95 11.85 -11.19
C ARG A 133 13.00 12.42 -10.25
N SER A 134 12.66 12.62 -8.97
CA SER A 134 13.61 13.11 -7.98
C SER A 134 14.75 12.11 -7.70
N LYS A 135 14.46 10.81 -7.74
CA LYS A 135 15.46 9.74 -7.53
C LYS A 135 16.38 9.57 -8.75
N PHE A 136 15.82 9.43 -9.94
CA PHE A 136 16.61 9.23 -11.17
C PHE A 136 17.25 10.52 -11.69
N GLY A 137 16.81 11.69 -11.22
CA GLY A 137 17.47 12.96 -11.48
C GLY A 137 18.74 13.19 -10.66
N ASP A 138 19.00 12.36 -9.63
CA ASP A 138 20.22 12.42 -8.84
C ASP A 138 21.32 11.57 -9.50
N PRO A 139 22.40 12.17 -10.07
CA PRO A 139 23.45 11.42 -10.77
C PRO A 139 24.21 10.41 -9.89
N HIS A 140 24.00 10.42 -8.57
CA HIS A 140 24.63 9.48 -7.63
C HIS A 140 23.66 8.42 -7.08
N TRP A 141 22.43 8.34 -7.60
CA TRP A 141 21.43 7.38 -7.11
C TRP A 141 21.91 5.93 -7.20
N GLU A 142 22.53 5.55 -8.32
CA GLU A 142 22.98 4.19 -8.61
C GLU A 142 24.06 3.75 -7.62
N LYS A 143 25.05 4.62 -7.36
CA LYS A 143 26.11 4.37 -6.35
C LYS A 143 25.55 4.18 -4.94
N ARG A 144 24.54 4.98 -4.55
CA ARG A 144 23.88 4.83 -3.24
C ARG A 144 23.07 3.52 -3.15
N PHE A 145 22.42 3.14 -4.24
CA PHE A 145 21.69 1.88 -4.32
C PHE A 145 22.63 0.68 -4.20
N GLU A 146 23.73 0.67 -4.97
CA GLU A 146 24.75 -0.38 -4.90
C GLU A 146 25.36 -0.50 -3.50
N ALA A 147 25.71 0.63 -2.87
CA ALA A 147 26.24 0.63 -1.50
C ALA A 147 25.25 0.05 -0.48
N ALA A 148 23.97 0.41 -0.59
CA ALA A 148 22.91 -0.12 0.29
C ALA A 148 22.68 -1.62 0.06
N GLU A 149 22.71 -2.08 -1.19
CA GLU A 149 22.55 -3.50 -1.51
C GLU A 149 23.75 -4.33 -1.03
N GLN A 150 24.97 -3.83 -1.19
CA GLN A 150 26.17 -4.46 -0.62
C GLN A 150 26.07 -4.58 0.91
N GLN A 151 25.61 -3.52 1.59
CA GLN A 151 25.39 -3.55 3.03
C GLN A 151 24.33 -4.61 3.42
N ARG A 152 23.21 -4.69 2.69
CA ARG A 152 22.18 -5.71 2.92
C ARG A 152 22.70 -7.13 2.72
N LEU A 153 23.45 -7.38 1.64
CA LEU A 153 24.05 -8.68 1.36
C LEU A 153 25.07 -9.08 2.44
N SER A 154 25.84 -8.13 2.98
CA SER A 154 26.76 -8.40 4.09
C SER A 154 26.03 -8.84 5.36
N ALA A 155 24.95 -8.12 5.75
CA ALA A 155 24.13 -8.49 6.91
C ALA A 155 23.45 -9.86 6.74
N LEU A 156 22.96 -10.18 5.54
CA LEU A 156 22.39 -11.50 5.25
C LEU A 156 23.43 -12.61 5.31
N ARG A 157 24.67 -12.37 4.87
CA ARG A 157 25.77 -13.34 5.00
C ARG A 157 26.12 -13.58 6.46
N GLU A 158 26.19 -12.54 7.28
CA GLU A 158 26.43 -12.67 8.73
C GLU A 158 25.34 -13.51 9.42
N LEU A 159 24.07 -13.29 9.07
CA LEU A 159 22.96 -14.09 9.60
C LEU A 159 22.98 -15.55 9.10
N ALA A 160 23.32 -15.78 7.82
CA ALA A 160 23.35 -17.11 7.22
C ALA A 160 24.53 -17.96 7.69
N LEU A 161 25.67 -17.34 7.99
CA LEU A 161 26.85 -18.02 8.54
C LEU A 161 26.72 -18.32 10.04
N GLY A 162 25.67 -17.81 10.70
CA GLY A 162 25.47 -17.88 12.14
C GLY A 162 26.58 -17.14 12.91
N PRO A 163 26.46 -16.99 14.24
CA PRO A 163 27.64 -16.74 15.05
C PRO A 163 28.56 -17.94 14.82
N THR A 164 29.58 -17.75 13.97
CA THR A 164 30.69 -18.69 13.90
C THR A 164 31.09 -19.02 15.34
N SER A 165 31.14 -20.31 15.63
CA SER A 165 31.57 -20.95 16.86
C SER A 165 32.96 -20.46 17.31
N ARG A 166 33.06 -19.19 17.69
CA ARG A 166 34.26 -18.55 18.23
C ARG A 166 34.53 -18.97 19.67
N ASP A 167 33.58 -19.64 20.31
CA ASP A 167 33.71 -20.19 21.64
C ASP A 167 33.46 -21.71 21.58
N GLU A 168 34.48 -22.49 21.21
CA GLU A 168 34.65 -23.90 21.65
C GLU A 168 35.95 -24.48 21.08
N LEU A 169 37.08 -24.04 21.62
CA LEU A 169 38.20 -24.94 21.90
C LEU A 169 38.91 -24.40 23.15
N PRO A 170 38.48 -24.80 24.37
CA PRO A 170 39.44 -24.85 25.48
C PRO A 170 40.46 -25.92 25.11
N GLY A 171 41.72 -25.48 24.95
CA GLY A 171 42.82 -26.39 24.71
C GLY A 171 43.03 -27.30 25.90
N GLU A 172 43.21 -28.59 25.62
CA GLU A 172 44.03 -29.55 26.36
C GLU A 172 44.65 -30.54 25.37
#